data_AF-A0A6L7JTB6-F1
#
_entry.id   AF-A0A6L7JTB6-F1
#
_cell.length_a   1.000
_cell.length_b   1.000
_cell.length_c   1.000
_cell.angle_alpha   90.00
_cell.angle_beta   90.00
_cell.angle_gamma   90.00
#
_symmetry.space_group_name_H-M   'P 1'
#
loop_
_entity.id
_entity.type
_entity.pdbx_description
1 polymer ?
#
loop_
_entity_poly.entity_id
_entity_poly.type
_entity_poly.pdbx_seq_one_letter_code
_entity_poly.pdbx_strand_id
1 'polypeptide(L)'
;PGIMRIVRGLVLDLRNRDYVAAAQTRGESAWRIMLVEILPNARGPLIVDACLRMGYVIINIGVLGFLGLGLPPPDPDWGGMINETRQMALIFPHMTVIPCIAISTLILGFNLLADGMRDISLRD
;
A
#
# COMPACT_ATOMS: atom_id res chain seq x y z
N PRO A 1 -4.88 5.26 -13.29
CA PRO A 1 -4.59 4.28 -14.38
C PRO A 1 -3.84 3.00 -13.96
N GLY A 2 -2.88 3.06 -13.02
CA GLY A 2 -2.06 1.89 -12.62
C GLY A 2 -2.84 0.77 -11.92
N ILE A 3 -3.59 1.11 -10.86
CA ILE A 3 -4.40 0.15 -10.07
C ILE A 3 -5.37 -0.61 -10.96
N MET A 4 -6.12 0.10 -11.80
CA MET A 4 -7.11 -0.49 -12.71
C MET A 4 -6.49 -1.52 -13.66
N ARG A 5 -5.24 -1.31 -14.10
CA ARG A 5 -4.53 -2.23 -14.99
C ARG A 5 -4.14 -3.52 -14.27
N ILE A 6 -3.64 -3.41 -13.05
CA ILE A 6 -3.26 -4.57 -12.22
C ILE A 6 -4.50 -5.39 -11.87
N VAL A 7 -5.54 -4.74 -11.36
CA VAL A 7 -6.82 -5.38 -11.03
C VAL A 7 -7.38 -6.10 -12.26
N ARG A 8 -7.39 -5.43 -13.43
CA ARG A 8 -7.87 -6.03 -14.68
C ARG A 8 -7.03 -7.24 -15.10
N GLY A 9 -5.70 -7.18 -14.98
CA GLY A 9 -4.82 -8.30 -15.28
C GLY A 9 -5.13 -9.51 -14.39
N LEU A 10 -5.26 -9.27 -13.08
CA LEU A 10 -5.59 -10.30 -12.10
C LEU A 10 -6.96 -10.94 -12.37
N VAL A 11 -7.97 -10.13 -12.67
CA VAL A 11 -9.32 -10.61 -13.00
C VAL A 11 -9.33 -11.42 -14.29
N LEU A 12 -8.58 -11.01 -15.33
CA LEU A 12 -8.47 -11.76 -16.57
C LEU A 12 -7.81 -13.13 -16.37
N ASP A 13 -6.80 -13.22 -15.49
CA ASP A 13 -6.18 -14.50 -15.12
C ASP A 13 -7.16 -15.41 -14.37
N LEU A 14 -7.84 -14.88 -13.34
CA LEU A 14 -8.81 -15.62 -12.53
C LEU A 14 -10.04 -16.06 -13.35
N ARG A 15 -10.47 -15.28 -14.34
CA ARG A 15 -11.63 -15.59 -15.18
C ARG A 15 -11.45 -16.86 -16.01
N ASN A 16 -10.21 -17.22 -16.36
CA ASN A 16 -9.91 -18.38 -17.20
C ASN A 16 -9.75 -19.69 -16.40
N ARG A 17 -9.98 -19.66 -15.08
CA ARG A 17 -9.87 -20.83 -14.20
C ARG A 17 -11.11 -21.71 -14.24
N ASP A 18 -10.93 -23.01 -13.99
CA ASP A 18 -11.99 -24.03 -14.09
C ASP A 18 -13.18 -23.80 -13.14
N TYR A 19 -12.96 -23.21 -11.96
CA TYR A 19 -14.05 -22.89 -11.02
C TYR A 19 -14.98 -21.79 -11.55
N VAL A 20 -14.45 -20.82 -12.30
CA VAL A 20 -15.26 -19.79 -12.97
C VAL A 20 -16.04 -20.39 -14.13
N ALA A 21 -15.43 -21.29 -14.91
CA ALA A 21 -16.11 -22.01 -15.97
C ALA A 21 -17.26 -22.87 -15.42
N ALA A 22 -17.05 -23.56 -14.29
CA ALA A 22 -18.08 -24.33 -13.60
C ALA A 22 -19.23 -23.44 -13.06
N ALA A 23 -18.92 -22.27 -12.50
CA ALA A 23 -19.96 -21.33 -12.06
C ALA A 23 -20.80 -20.78 -13.22
N GLN A 24 -20.19 -20.56 -14.39
CA GLN A 24 -20.88 -20.17 -15.62
C GLN A 24 -21.79 -21.27 -16.16
N THR A 25 -21.35 -22.54 -16.15
CA THR A 25 -22.20 -23.66 -16.60
C THR A 25 -23.38 -23.92 -15.66
N ARG A 26 -23.28 -23.56 -14.38
CA ARG A 26 -24.42 -23.52 -13.44
C ARG A 26 -25.41 -22.39 -13.71
N GLY A 27 -25.12 -21.46 -14.62
CA GLY A 27 -25.98 -20.32 -14.95
C GLY A 27 -25.97 -19.22 -13.88
N GLU A 28 -24.90 -19.10 -13.08
CA GLU A 28 -24.81 -18.01 -12.11
C GLU A 28 -24.66 -16.64 -12.78
N SER A 29 -25.23 -15.61 -12.15
CA SER A 29 -25.11 -14.24 -12.65
C SER A 29 -23.66 -13.76 -12.58
N ALA A 30 -23.24 -12.95 -13.56
CA ALA A 30 -21.89 -12.41 -13.63
C ALA A 30 -21.50 -11.63 -12.36
N TRP A 31 -22.47 -10.99 -11.70
CA TRP A 31 -22.26 -10.29 -10.43
C TRP A 31 -21.90 -11.25 -9.28
N ARG A 32 -22.57 -12.40 -9.21
CA ARG A 32 -22.29 -13.44 -8.22
C ARG A 32 -20.91 -14.05 -8.46
N ILE A 33 -20.58 -14.36 -9.71
CA ILE A 33 -19.24 -14.87 -10.08
C ILE A 33 -18.15 -13.86 -9.69
N MET A 34 -18.36 -12.56 -9.96
CA MET A 34 -17.38 -11.55 -9.56
C MET A 34 -17.19 -11.46 -8.04
N LEU A 35 -18.27 -11.39 -7.25
CA LEU A 35 -18.17 -11.18 -5.80
C LEU A 35 -17.82 -12.43 -5.00
N VAL A 36 -18.25 -13.61 -5.46
CA VAL A 36 -18.13 -14.88 -4.72
C VAL A 36 -16.95 -15.71 -5.22
N GLU A 37 -16.68 -15.73 -6.52
CA GLU A 37 -15.62 -16.56 -7.09
C GLU A 37 -14.34 -15.75 -7.34
N ILE A 38 -14.44 -14.56 -7.94
CA ILE A 38 -13.23 -13.80 -8.34
C ILE A 38 -12.67 -12.97 -7.18
N LEU A 39 -13.52 -12.20 -6.48
CA LEU A 39 -13.08 -11.26 -5.45
C LEU A 39 -12.34 -11.94 -4.28
N PRO A 40 -12.79 -13.08 -3.72
CA PRO A 40 -12.08 -13.73 -2.62
C PRO A 40 -10.73 -14.30 -3.03
N ASN A 41 -10.59 -14.75 -4.27
CA ASN A 41 -9.31 -15.22 -4.82
C ASN A 41 -8.38 -14.05 -5.20
N ALA A 42 -8.94 -12.89 -5.57
CA ALA A 42 -8.18 -11.69 -5.87
C ALA A 42 -7.69 -10.93 -4.62
N ARG A 43 -8.31 -11.16 -3.45
CA ARG A 43 -8.07 -10.35 -2.24
C ARG A 43 -6.61 -10.35 -1.78
N GLY A 44 -5.92 -11.49 -1.85
CA GLY A 44 -4.54 -11.63 -1.40
C GLY A 44 -3.60 -10.72 -2.18
N PRO A 45 -3.51 -10.87 -3.51
CA PRO A 45 -2.72 -10.00 -4.37
C PRO A 45 -3.11 -8.51 -4.26
N LEU A 46 -4.40 -8.20 -4.11
CA LEU A 46 -4.88 -6.82 -3.97
C LEU A 46 -4.41 -6.16 -2.66
N ILE A 47 -4.43 -6.89 -1.54
CA ILE A 47 -3.97 -6.33 -0.27
C ILE A 47 -2.46 -6.12 -0.30
N VAL A 48 -1.70 -7.06 -0.89
CA VAL A 48 -0.25 -6.91 -1.07
C VAL A 48 0.09 -5.65 -1.88
N ASP A 49 -0.60 -5.44 -3.02
CA ASP A 49 -0.43 -4.21 -3.84
C ASP A 49 -0.82 -2.95 -3.05
N ALA A 50 -1.88 -2.99 -2.24
CA ALA A 50 -2.28 -1.87 -1.39
C ALA A 50 -1.22 -1.53 -0.33
N CYS A 51 -0.61 -2.53 0.32
CA CYS A 51 0.47 -2.31 1.29
C CYS A 51 1.71 -1.70 0.63
N LEU A 52 2.13 -2.21 -0.53
CA LEU A 52 3.25 -1.63 -1.28
C LEU A 52 2.99 -0.17 -1.67
N ARG A 53 1.74 0.14 -2.08
CA ARG A 53 1.32 1.53 -2.36
C ARG A 53 1.39 2.44 -1.15
N MET A 54 1.05 1.93 0.02
CA MET A 54 1.13 2.70 1.27
C MET A 54 2.56 3.23 1.49
N GLY A 55 3.58 2.42 1.21
CA GLY A 55 4.98 2.86 1.29
C GLY A 55 5.28 4.07 0.40
N TYR A 56 4.84 4.05 -0.86
CA TYR A 56 4.98 5.19 -1.77
C TYR A 56 4.22 6.44 -1.30
N VAL A 57 3.02 6.25 -0.76
CA VAL A 57 2.20 7.35 -0.24
C VAL A 57 2.89 8.02 0.95
N ILE A 58 3.42 7.24 1.89
CA ILE A 58 4.16 7.75 3.06
C ILE A 58 5.35 8.59 2.62
N ILE A 59 6.15 8.08 1.67
CA ILE A 59 7.30 8.81 1.12
C ILE A 59 6.84 10.13 0.50
N ASN A 60 5.79 10.10 -0.33
CA ASN A 60 5.28 11.30 -0.99
C ASN A 60 4.78 12.35 0.02
N ILE A 61 4.06 11.92 1.06
CA ILE A 61 3.60 12.83 2.13
C ILE A 61 4.81 13.42 2.86
N GLY A 62 5.80 12.61 3.23
CA GLY A 62 7.03 13.09 3.87
C GLY A 62 7.82 14.07 2.99
N VAL A 63 7.89 13.83 1.68
CA VAL A 63 8.52 14.75 0.72
C VAL A 63 7.74 16.05 0.61
N LEU A 64 6.40 16.00 0.53
CA LEU A 64 5.56 17.19 0.51
C LEU A 64 5.74 18.02 1.80
N GLY A 65 5.73 17.36 2.95
CA GLY A 65 6.02 17.98 4.24
C GLY A 65 7.39 18.64 4.28
N PHE A 66 8.42 17.94 3.81
CA PHE A 66 9.77 18.46 3.72
C PHE A 66 9.89 19.68 2.79
N LEU A 67 9.12 19.72 1.70
CA LEU A 67 9.05 20.85 0.78
C LEU A 67 8.21 22.03 1.32
N GLY A 68 7.62 21.90 2.51
CA GLY A 68 6.77 22.94 3.11
C GLY A 68 5.32 22.94 2.60
N LEU A 69 4.91 21.89 1.89
CA LEU A 69 3.53 21.64 1.44
C LEU A 69 2.79 20.68 2.39
N GLY A 70 3.33 20.47 3.59
CA GLY A 70 2.76 19.65 4.64
C GLY A 70 1.65 20.35 5.43
N LEU A 71 1.27 19.73 6.54
CA LEU A 71 0.31 20.32 7.47
C LEU A 71 0.93 21.55 8.15
N PRO A 72 0.18 22.65 8.32
CA PRO A 72 0.68 23.80 9.04
C PRO A 72 0.86 23.47 10.54
N PRO A 73 1.83 24.10 11.24
CA PRO A 73 1.87 24.04 12.70
C PRO A 73 0.52 24.49 13.28
N PRO A 74 -0.04 23.82 14.30
CA PRO A 74 0.57 22.91 15.29
C PRO A 74 0.48 21.41 14.96
N ASP A 75 -0.04 21.05 13.78
CA ASP A 75 -0.26 19.65 13.45
C ASP A 75 1.07 18.91 13.20
N PRO A 76 1.25 17.70 13.74
CA PRO A 76 2.51 16.98 13.61
C PRO A 76 2.70 16.46 12.18
N ASP A 77 3.70 16.99 11.48
CA ASP A 77 4.17 16.50 10.18
C ASP A 77 5.65 16.12 10.23
N TRP A 78 5.97 14.84 10.13
CA TRP A 78 7.34 14.35 10.18
C TRP A 78 8.20 14.87 9.02
N GLY A 79 7.60 15.15 7.86
CA GLY A 79 8.31 15.75 6.72
C GLY A 79 8.72 17.19 7.03
N GLY A 80 7.78 18.01 7.48
CA GLY A 80 8.01 19.39 7.93
C GLY A 80 9.00 19.48 9.08
N MET A 81 8.91 18.60 10.07
CA MET A 81 9.86 18.53 11.20
C MET A 81 11.31 18.33 10.73
N ILE A 82 11.55 17.53 9.68
CA ILE A 82 12.90 17.35 9.12
C ILE A 82 13.39 18.66 8.49
N ASN A 83 12.52 19.38 7.78
CA ASN A 83 12.88 20.64 7.15
C ASN A 83 13.23 21.74 8.18
N GLU A 84 12.42 21.87 9.24
CA GLU A 84 12.64 22.83 10.33
C GLU A 84 13.92 22.54 11.11
N THR A 85 14.17 21.26 11.41
CA THR A 85 15.31 20.86 12.24
C THR A 85 16.62 20.78 11.45
N ARG A 86 16.58 20.81 10.11
CA ARG A 86 17.76 20.71 9.24
C ARG A 86 18.84 21.75 9.55
N GLN A 87 18.47 23.00 9.84
CA GLN A 87 19.43 24.06 10.17
C GLN A 87 20.10 23.84 11.53
N MET A 88 19.39 23.20 12.45
CA MET A 88 19.84 22.89 13.81
C MET A 88 20.46 21.48 13.89
N ALA A 89 20.47 20.70 12.80
CA ALA A 89 20.84 19.29 12.82
C ALA A 89 22.28 19.03 13.29
N LEU A 90 23.20 19.98 13.06
CA LEU A 90 24.59 19.89 13.54
C LEU A 90 24.72 20.12 15.05
N ILE A 91 23.74 20.81 15.67
CA ILE A 91 23.73 21.15 17.10
C ILE A 91 22.84 20.16 17.87
N PHE A 92 21.65 19.87 17.35
CA PHE A 92 20.65 18.99 17.93
C PHE A 92 20.26 17.88 16.94
N PRO A 93 21.15 16.91 16.67
CA PRO A 93 20.91 15.87 15.67
C PRO A 93 19.70 14.99 16.00
N HIS A 94 19.38 14.82 17.28
CA HIS A 94 18.24 14.02 17.73
C HIS A 94 16.91 14.53 17.16
N MET A 95 16.75 15.83 16.97
CA MET A 95 15.50 16.42 16.47
C MET A 95 15.22 16.03 15.01
N THR A 96 16.26 15.81 14.21
CA THR A 96 16.14 15.36 12.81
C THR A 96 16.15 13.83 12.71
N VAL A 97 16.92 13.15 13.55
CA VAL A 97 17.06 11.67 13.48
C VAL A 97 15.78 10.95 13.88
N ILE A 98 15.04 11.44 14.89
CA ILE A 98 13.79 10.83 15.35
C ILE A 98 12.74 10.73 14.23
N PRO A 99 12.34 11.81 13.54
CA PRO A 99 11.35 11.72 12.45
C PRO A 99 11.86 10.87 11.28
N CYS A 100 13.16 10.89 10.97
CA CYS A 100 13.75 10.01 9.96
C CYS A 100 13.61 8.52 10.33
N ILE A 101 13.88 8.14 11.58
CA ILE A 101 13.71 6.76 12.05
C ILE A 101 12.23 6.38 12.08
N ALA A 102 11.34 7.30 12.46
CA ALA A 102 9.90 7.05 12.50
C ALA A 102 9.35 6.73 11.11
N ILE A 103 9.65 7.57 10.11
CA ILE A 103 9.27 7.33 8.71
C ILE A 103 9.86 6.01 8.20
N SER A 104 11.16 5.78 8.43
CA SER A 104 11.85 4.57 7.96
C SER A 104 11.24 3.30 8.55
N THR A 105 10.99 3.28 9.86
CA THR A 105 10.41 2.13 10.57
C THR A 105 8.97 1.88 10.12
N LEU A 106 8.18 2.95 9.89
CA LEU A 106 6.82 2.81 9.38
C LEU A 106 6.80 2.18 7.98
N ILE A 107 7.65 2.66 7.07
CA ILE A 107 7.78 2.12 5.72
C ILE A 107 8.25 0.66 5.77
N LEU A 108 9.25 0.35 6.59
CA LEU A 108 9.72 -1.03 6.78
C LEU A 108 8.62 -1.94 7.32
N GLY A 109 7.86 -1.48 8.32
CA GLY A 109 6.74 -2.23 8.88
C GLY A 109 5.66 -2.56 7.85
N PHE A 110 5.28 -1.60 7.00
CA PHE A 110 4.33 -1.85 5.92
C PHE A 110 4.88 -2.78 4.83
N ASN A 111 6.17 -2.69 4.49
CA ASN A 111 6.80 -3.60 3.54
C ASN A 111 6.84 -5.04 4.09
N LEU A 112 7.28 -5.21 5.34
CA LEU A 112 7.31 -6.53 5.99
C LEU A 112 5.89 -7.12 6.12
N LEU A 113 4.90 -6.28 6.42
CA LEU A 113 3.50 -6.71 6.42
C LEU A 113 3.06 -7.18 5.04
N ALA A 114 3.37 -6.43 3.98
CA ALA A 114 3.06 -6.81 2.60
C ALA A 114 3.70 -8.17 2.24
N ASP A 115 4.97 -8.35 2.61
CA ASP A 115 5.70 -9.60 2.36
C ASP A 115 5.10 -10.78 3.14
N GLY A 116 4.73 -10.57 4.42
CA GLY A 116 4.06 -11.59 5.22
C GLY A 116 2.69 -11.98 4.65
N MET A 117 1.90 -11.00 4.23
CA MET A 117 0.60 -11.24 3.57
C MET A 117 0.76 -11.96 2.23
N ARG A 118 1.82 -11.64 1.49
CA ARG A 118 2.15 -12.32 0.23
C ARG A 118 2.51 -13.78 0.45
N ASP A 119 3.31 -14.10 1.47
CA ASP A 119 3.67 -15.48 1.79
C ASP A 119 2.44 -16.30 2.19
N ILE A 120 1.53 -15.73 2.99
CA ILE A 120 0.26 -16.39 3.33
C ILE A 120 -0.59 -16.62 2.08
N SER A 121 -0.73 -15.62 1.22
CA SER A 121 -1.52 -15.73 -0.01
C SER A 121 -0.95 -16.70 -1.06
N LEU A 122 0.32 -17.09 -0.96
CA LEU A 122 0.93 -18.09 -1.85
C LEU A 122 0.78 -19.52 -1.32
N ARG A 123 0.44 -19.67 -0.03
CA ARG A 123 0.24 -20.97 0.64
C ARG A 123 -1.21 -21.44 0.61
N ASP A 124 -2.16 -20.52 0.42
CA ASP A 124 -3.58 -20.77 0.16
C ASP A 124 -3.83 -21.07 -1.33
#